data_AF-A0A0C2YY28-F1
#
_entry.id   AF-A0A0C2YY28-F1
#
_cell.length_a   1.000
_cell.length_b   1.000
_cell.length_c   1.000
_cell.angle_alpha   90.00
_cell.angle_beta   90.00
_cell.angle_gamma   90.00
#
_symmetry.space_group_name_H-M   'P 1'
#
loop_
_entity.id
_entity.type
_entity.pdbx_description
1 polymer ?
#
loop_
_entity_poly.entity_id
_entity_poly.type
_entity_poly.pdbx_seq_one_letter_code
_entity_poly.pdbx_strand_id
1 'polypeptide(L)'
;MDPIYVMSYGETDWPMRAGRAGFRSVICAAAKVYHDIEPSVGWRDGIMLRGSPYRAYYFSRNRTIFMKRFANPLQYACFLVFFNPAFFLAYTSIYLACRRMDLVGACARGFVDGLVEARRVSRLPAFSPSAEDSASEGRHTMLQG
;
A
#
# COMPACT_ATOMS: atom_id res chain seq x y z
N MET A 1 -11.59 -7.43 4.40
CA MET A 1 -10.69 -6.25 4.38
C MET A 1 -10.73 -5.61 5.76
N ASP A 2 -9.62 -5.09 6.24
CA ASP A 2 -9.60 -4.44 7.57
C ASP A 2 -10.21 -3.03 7.55
N PRO A 3 -11.16 -2.72 8.45
CA PRO A 3 -11.86 -1.43 8.48
C PRO A 3 -10.93 -0.24 8.76
N ILE A 4 -9.70 -0.46 9.23
CA ILE A 4 -8.73 0.62 9.42
C ILE A 4 -8.38 1.34 8.11
N TYR A 5 -8.52 0.65 6.97
CA TYR A 5 -8.26 1.19 5.64
C TYR A 5 -9.56 1.70 5.02
N VAL A 6 -9.99 2.90 5.42
CA VAL A 6 -11.23 3.49 4.90
C VAL A 6 -11.17 3.74 3.39
N MET A 7 -10.01 4.14 2.87
CA MET A 7 -9.79 4.32 1.44
C MET A 7 -8.33 4.13 1.06
N SER A 8 -8.08 3.52 -0.10
CA SER A 8 -6.75 3.11 -0.55
C SER A 8 -6.07 2.10 0.40
N TYR A 9 -5.19 1.26 -0.13
CA TYR A 9 -4.56 0.13 0.60
C TYR A 9 -5.50 -1.01 1.01
N GLY A 10 -6.82 -0.80 1.04
CA GLY A 10 -7.80 -1.87 1.25
C GLY A 10 -7.71 -3.02 0.26
N GLU A 11 -7.60 -2.67 -1.03
CA GLU A 11 -7.44 -3.61 -2.14
C GLU A 11 -6.14 -4.41 -2.03
N THR A 12 -5.10 -3.85 -1.41
CA THR A 12 -3.81 -4.53 -1.21
C THR A 12 -3.78 -5.32 0.10
N ASP A 13 -4.47 -4.88 1.15
CA ASP A 13 -4.56 -5.56 2.45
C ASP A 13 -5.11 -6.98 2.29
N TRP A 14 -6.14 -7.15 1.48
CA TRP A 14 -6.79 -8.45 1.27
C TRP A 14 -5.85 -9.51 0.68
N PRO A 15 -5.25 -9.33 -0.51
CA PRO A 15 -4.33 -10.30 -1.09
C PRO A 15 -3.08 -10.50 -0.24
N MET A 16 -2.61 -9.49 0.50
CA MET A 16 -1.47 -9.68 1.41
C MET A 16 -1.80 -10.59 2.60
N ARG A 17 -3.00 -10.50 3.16
CA ARG A 17 -3.48 -11.43 4.19
C ARG A 17 -3.70 -12.82 3.64
N ALA A 18 -4.32 -12.92 2.46
CA ALA A 18 -4.51 -14.19 1.76
C ALA A 18 -3.16 -14.86 1.51
N GLY A 19 -2.18 -14.11 1.02
CA GLY A 19 -0.78 -14.54 0.90
C GLY A 19 -0.25 -15.15 2.19
N ARG A 20 -0.35 -14.44 3.32
CA ARG A 20 0.11 -14.94 4.63
C ARG A 20 -0.61 -16.19 5.13
N ALA A 21 -1.85 -16.41 4.69
CA ALA A 21 -2.62 -17.61 4.97
C ALA A 21 -2.33 -18.76 3.99
N GLY A 22 -1.38 -18.60 3.06
CA GLY A 22 -0.96 -19.62 2.11
C GLY A 22 -1.67 -19.55 0.75
N PHE A 23 -2.51 -18.54 0.51
CA PHE A 23 -3.18 -18.39 -0.79
C PHE A 23 -2.31 -17.62 -1.79
N ARG A 24 -2.43 -17.98 -3.08
CA ARG A 24 -1.74 -17.29 -4.18
C ARG A 24 -2.68 -16.31 -4.86
N SER A 25 -2.18 -15.10 -5.12
CA SER A 25 -2.86 -14.12 -5.98
C SER A 25 -2.39 -14.30 -7.42
N VAL A 26 -3.32 -14.54 -8.35
CA VAL A 26 -3.04 -14.77 -9.76
C VAL A 26 -3.75 -13.75 -10.64
N ILE A 27 -3.12 -13.35 -11.74
CA ILE A 27 -3.71 -12.47 -12.75
C ILE A 27 -4.03 -13.33 -13.97
N CYS A 28 -5.29 -13.35 -14.38
CA CYS A 28 -5.72 -14.00 -15.62
C CYS A 28 -5.74 -12.99 -16.76
N ALA A 29 -4.68 -12.96 -17.58
CA ALA A 29 -4.56 -12.01 -18.69
C ALA A 29 -5.66 -12.18 -19.78
N ALA A 30 -6.30 -13.35 -19.85
CA ALA A 30 -7.41 -13.60 -20.77
C ALA A 30 -8.73 -12.97 -20.30
N ALA A 31 -8.90 -12.73 -18.99
CA ALA A 31 -10.08 -12.09 -18.45
C ALA A 31 -9.96 -10.56 -18.59
N LYS A 32 -10.85 -9.95 -19.38
CA LYS A 32 -10.87 -8.51 -19.62
C LYS A 32 -11.99 -7.85 -18.81
N VAL A 33 -11.63 -6.79 -18.08
CA VAL A 33 -12.57 -5.94 -17.34
C VAL A 33 -12.28 -4.50 -17.71
N TYR A 34 -13.32 -3.77 -18.11
CA TYR A 34 -13.24 -2.35 -18.45
C TYR A 34 -13.66 -1.53 -17.23
N HIS A 35 -12.88 -0.49 -16.92
CA HIS A 35 -13.23 0.49 -15.89
C HIS A 35 -12.95 1.88 -16.43
N ASP A 36 -13.80 2.83 -16.08
CA ASP A 36 -13.63 4.20 -16.51
C ASP A 36 -12.44 4.83 -15.77
N ILE A 37 -11.53 5.41 -16.53
CA ILE A 37 -10.38 6.16 -16.02
C ILE A 37 -10.55 7.59 -16.51
N GLU A 38 -10.60 8.54 -15.59
CA GLU A 38 -10.58 9.94 -15.98
C GLU A 38 -9.28 10.27 -16.72
N PRO A 39 -9.35 10.84 -17.94
CA PRO A 39 -8.16 11.19 -18.70
C PRO A 39 -7.40 12.32 -18.01
N SER A 40 -6.09 12.14 -17.79
CA SER A 40 -5.23 13.21 -17.29
C SER A 40 -4.94 14.21 -18.41
N VAL A 41 -5.28 15.49 -18.19
CA VAL A 41 -5.08 16.58 -19.18
C VAL A 41 -3.76 17.33 -19.00
N GLY A 42 -2.78 16.71 -18.34
CA GLY A 42 -1.43 17.25 -18.15
C GLY A 42 -0.82 16.82 -16.82
N TRP A 43 0.41 17.29 -16.54
CA TRP A 43 1.14 16.93 -15.32
C TRP A 43 0.46 17.48 -14.04
N ARG A 44 -0.23 18.62 -14.15
CA ARG A 44 -1.02 19.24 -13.06
C ARG A 44 -2.33 18.50 -12.77
N ASP A 45 -2.71 17.57 -13.65
CA ASP A 45 -3.90 16.74 -13.55
C ASP A 45 -3.56 15.26 -13.34
N GLY A 46 -2.39 14.98 -12.79
CA GLY A 46 -2.01 13.63 -12.40
C GLY A 46 -2.96 13.03 -11.36
N ILE A 47 -3.03 11.70 -11.29
CA ILE A 47 -3.86 10.93 -10.35
C ILE A 47 -3.69 11.40 -8.89
N MET A 48 -2.50 11.89 -8.53
CA MET A 48 -2.17 12.43 -7.20
C MET A 48 -2.92 13.74 -6.89
N LEU A 49 -3.14 14.60 -7.89
CA LEU A 49 -3.72 15.94 -7.76
C LEU A 49 -5.24 15.95 -7.98
N ARG A 50 -5.77 14.95 -8.69
CA ARG A 50 -7.23 14.75 -8.87
C ARG A 50 -7.94 14.23 -7.62
N GLY A 51 -7.19 13.89 -6.57
CA GLY A 51 -7.76 13.43 -5.32
C GLY A 51 -8.48 14.53 -4.54
N SER A 52 -9.49 14.14 -3.76
CA SER A 52 -10.04 14.96 -2.70
C SER A 52 -9.06 15.06 -1.51
N PRO A 53 -9.18 16.08 -0.65
CA PRO A 53 -8.43 16.12 0.62
C PRO A 53 -8.61 14.85 1.45
N TYR A 54 -9.82 14.28 1.42
CA TYR A 54 -10.12 13.00 2.04
C TYR A 54 -9.20 11.88 1.52
N ARG A 55 -8.95 11.84 0.19
CA ARG A 55 -8.00 10.91 -0.42
C ARG A 55 -6.56 11.15 -0.05
N ALA A 56 -6.10 12.39 -0.09
CA ALA A 56 -4.74 12.72 0.32
C ALA A 56 -4.47 12.32 1.78
N TYR A 57 -5.44 12.55 2.67
CA TYR A 57 -5.38 12.16 4.07
C TYR A 57 -5.21 10.65 4.25
N TYR A 58 -6.15 9.84 3.74
CA TYR A 58 -6.09 8.39 3.93
C TYR A 58 -4.94 7.74 3.19
N PHE A 59 -4.54 8.25 2.02
CA PHE A 59 -3.39 7.71 1.30
C PHE A 59 -2.08 7.91 2.08
N SER A 60 -1.91 9.08 2.71
CA SER A 60 -0.75 9.38 3.56
C SER A 60 -0.77 8.54 4.84
N ARG A 61 -1.90 8.52 5.57
CA ARG A 61 -2.11 7.74 6.81
C ARG A 61 -1.93 6.25 6.61
N ASN A 62 -2.61 5.68 5.62
CA ASN A 62 -2.71 4.24 5.45
C ASN A 62 -1.39 3.62 5.03
N ARG A 63 -0.52 4.37 4.34
CA ARG A 63 0.83 3.88 3.98
C ARG A 63 1.63 3.49 5.21
N THR A 64 1.66 4.35 6.22
CA THR A 64 2.43 4.10 7.45
C THR A 64 1.86 2.91 8.22
N ILE A 65 0.53 2.83 8.36
CA ILE A 65 -0.18 1.71 8.99
C ILE A 65 0.10 0.40 8.24
N PHE A 66 0.05 0.44 6.91
CA PHE A 66 0.29 -0.72 6.05
C PHE A 66 1.71 -1.25 6.19
N MET A 67 2.71 -0.36 6.13
CA MET A 67 4.11 -0.73 6.35
C MET A 67 4.34 -1.27 7.76
N LYS A 68 3.68 -0.70 8.77
CA LYS A 68 3.74 -1.24 10.13
C LYS A 68 3.19 -2.65 10.21
N ARG A 69 2.11 -2.96 9.50
CA ARG A 69 1.44 -4.27 9.56
C ARG A 69 2.19 -5.35 8.80
N PHE A 70 2.68 -5.01 7.61
CA PHE A 70 3.18 -6.01 6.68
C PHE A 70 4.71 -6.07 6.58
N ALA A 71 5.43 -4.95 6.75
CA ALA A 71 6.88 -5.00 6.68
C ALA A 71 7.47 -5.70 7.92
N ASN A 72 8.65 -6.30 7.76
CA ASN A 72 9.42 -6.75 8.92
C ASN A 72 9.96 -5.52 9.71
N PRO A 73 10.46 -5.68 10.95
CA PRO A 73 10.89 -4.56 11.78
C PRO A 73 11.97 -3.68 11.14
N LEU A 74 12.95 -4.29 10.47
CA LEU A 74 14.04 -3.57 9.82
C LEU A 74 13.54 -2.79 8.59
N GLN A 75 12.77 -3.44 7.72
CA GLN A 75 12.12 -2.78 6.57
C GLN A 75 11.23 -1.62 7.02
N TYR A 76 10.50 -1.79 8.12
CA TYR A 76 9.68 -0.71 8.67
C TYR A 76 10.53 0.45 9.21
N ALA A 77 11.65 0.18 9.87
CA ALA A 77 12.57 1.21 10.33
C ALA A 77 13.18 1.98 9.13
N CYS A 78 13.68 1.27 8.12
CA CYS A 78 14.16 1.88 6.87
C CYS A 78 13.06 2.71 6.19
N PHE A 79 11.83 2.19 6.16
CA PHE A 79 10.68 2.92 5.65
C PHE A 79 10.45 4.23 6.43
N LEU A 80 10.44 4.19 7.76
CA LEU A 80 10.20 5.39 8.57
C LEU A 80 11.29 6.45 8.42
N VAL A 81 12.55 6.05 8.27
CA VAL A 81 13.69 6.97 8.21
C VAL A 81 13.86 7.57 6.81
N PHE A 82 13.74 6.76 5.76
CA PHE A 82 14.08 7.19 4.41
C PHE A 82 12.83 7.42 3.55
N PHE A 83 12.00 6.39 3.40
CA PHE A 83 10.93 6.42 2.41
C PHE A 83 9.72 7.25 2.83
N ASN A 84 9.29 7.15 4.09
CA ASN A 84 8.11 7.85 4.58
C ASN A 84 8.30 9.38 4.53
N PRO A 85 9.43 9.95 4.99
CA PRO A 85 9.71 11.38 4.85
C PRO A 85 9.90 11.77 3.39
N ALA A 86 10.59 10.96 2.58
CA ALA A 86 10.78 11.24 1.15
C ALA A 86 9.44 11.32 0.40
N PHE A 87 8.52 10.38 0.63
CA PHE A 87 7.18 10.43 0.06
C PHE A 87 6.40 11.65 0.56
N PHE A 88 6.47 11.95 1.85
CA PHE A 88 5.79 13.11 2.41
C PHE A 88 6.28 14.42 1.76
N LEU A 89 7.59 14.59 1.64
CA LEU A 89 8.20 15.76 1.00
C LEU A 89 7.85 15.84 -0.50
N ALA A 90 7.94 14.72 -1.22
CA ALA A 90 7.61 14.66 -2.64
C ALA A 90 6.14 15.01 -2.92
N TYR A 91 5.19 14.47 -2.15
CA TYR A 91 3.78 14.80 -2.35
C TYR A 91 3.46 16.22 -1.93
N THR A 92 4.03 16.68 -0.81
CA THR A 92 3.82 18.06 -0.35
C THR A 92 4.39 19.07 -1.35
N SER A 93 5.56 18.81 -1.94
CA SER A 93 6.13 19.71 -2.95
C SER A 93 5.29 19.77 -4.22
N ILE A 94 4.73 18.64 -4.67
CA ILE A 94 3.79 18.60 -5.81
C ILE A 94 2.53 19.42 -5.50
N TYR A 95 1.94 19.24 -4.32
CA TYR A 95 0.73 19.97 -3.92
C TYR A 95 0.98 21.47 -3.77
N LEU A 96 2.13 21.86 -3.21
CA LEU A 96 2.57 23.26 -3.13
C LEU A 96 2.78 23.86 -4.52
N ALA A 97 3.48 23.17 -5.42
CA ALA A 97 3.72 23.62 -6.79
C ALA A 97 2.42 23.85 -7.59
N CYS A 98 1.37 23.07 -7.27
CA CYS A 98 0.05 23.21 -7.87
C CYS A 98 -0.90 24.11 -7.05
N ARG A 99 -0.42 24.75 -5.98
CA ARG A 99 -1.19 25.62 -5.07
C ARG A 99 -2.42 24.94 -4.43
N ARG A 100 -2.39 23.62 -4.29
CA ARG A 100 -3.46 22.81 -3.66
C ARG A 100 -3.24 22.68 -2.15
N MET A 101 -3.45 23.78 -1.44
CA MET A 101 -3.22 23.86 0.01
C MET A 101 -4.16 22.95 0.83
N ASP A 102 -5.35 22.69 0.28
CA ASP A 102 -6.32 21.73 0.80
C ASP A 102 -5.71 20.32 0.92
N LEU A 103 -4.92 19.90 -0.08
CA LEU A 103 -4.24 18.62 -0.10
C LEU A 103 -3.01 18.60 0.80
N VAL A 104 -2.27 19.71 0.91
CA VAL A 104 -1.12 19.84 1.81
C VAL A 104 -1.55 19.60 3.25
N GLY A 105 -2.58 20.32 3.72
CA GLY A 105 -3.10 20.17 5.08
C GLY A 105 -3.61 18.75 5.36
N ALA A 106 -4.31 18.16 4.40
CA ALA A 106 -4.78 16.78 4.52
C ALA A 106 -3.64 15.75 4.55
N CYS A 107 -2.63 15.92 3.69
CA CYS A 107 -1.45 15.05 3.62
C CYS A 107 -0.65 15.09 4.93
N ALA A 108 -0.45 16.29 5.49
CA ALA A 108 0.26 16.50 6.75
C ALA A 108 -0.48 15.87 7.94
N ARG A 109 -1.80 16.09 8.04
CA ARG A 109 -2.62 15.41 9.05
C ARG A 109 -2.55 13.89 8.91
N GLY A 110 -2.69 13.38 7.69
CA GLY A 110 -2.61 11.94 7.42
C GLY A 110 -1.24 11.35 7.79
N PHE A 111 -0.15 12.08 7.55
CA PHE A 111 1.20 11.65 7.92
C PHE A 111 1.36 11.51 9.44
N VAL A 112 0.93 12.52 10.21
CA VAL A 112 0.99 12.50 11.67
C VAL A 112 0.10 11.40 12.24
N ASP A 113 -1.16 11.33 11.80
CA ASP A 113 -2.10 10.31 12.27
C ASP A 113 -1.62 8.91 11.91
N GLY A 114 -1.04 8.72 10.71
CA GLY A 114 -0.42 7.46 10.30
C GLY A 114 0.69 7.02 11.26
N LEU A 115 1.54 7.94 11.72
CA LEU A 115 2.59 7.66 12.70
C LEU A 115 2.02 7.34 14.09
N VAL A 116 0.98 8.07 14.52
CA VAL A 116 0.33 7.85 15.82
C VAL A 116 -0.38 6.50 15.84
N GLU A 117 -1.17 6.20 14.82
CA GLU A 117 -1.93 4.96 14.72
C GLU A 117 -1.05 3.75 14.47
N ALA A 118 0.06 3.90 13.74
CA ALA A 118 1.02 2.82 13.56
C ALA A 118 1.63 2.35 14.90
N ARG A 119 1.56 3.14 15.98
CA ARG A 119 1.97 2.70 17.32
C ARG A 119 0.93 1.80 17.99
N ARG A 120 -0.35 1.91 17.58
CA ARG A 120 -1.49 1.17 18.14
C ARG A 120 -1.77 -0.15 17.43
N VAL A 121 -1.29 -0.29 16.18
CA VAL A 121 -1.54 -1.49 15.38
C VAL A 121 -0.41 -2.52 15.52
N SER A 122 -0.82 -3.78 15.62
CA SER A 122 0.10 -4.93 15.67
C SER A 122 0.61 -5.30 14.28
N ARG A 123 1.83 -5.83 14.22
CA ARG A 123 2.34 -6.53 13.03
C ARG A 123 1.53 -7.80 12.83
N LEU A 124 1.23 -8.11 11.57
CA LEU A 124 0.70 -9.43 11.24
C LEU A 124 1.85 -10.45 11.26
N PRO A 125 1.57 -11.72 11.59
CA PRO A 125 2.57 -12.78 11.57
C PRO A 125 3.23 -12.91 10.20
N ALA A 126 4.49 -13.34 10.20
CA ALA A 126 5.21 -13.59 8.96
C ALA A 126 4.46 -14.61 8.08
N PHE A 127 4.75 -14.59 6.78
CA PHE A 127 4.23 -15.59 5.86
C PHE A 127 4.59 -16.99 6.36
N SER A 128 3.57 -17.84 6.50
CA SER A 128 3.71 -19.27 6.70
C SER A 128 3.62 -19.93 5.33
N PRO A 129 4.68 -20.58 4.83
CA PRO A 129 4.55 -21.40 3.62
C PRO A 129 3.45 -22.43 3.82
N SER A 130 2.61 -22.63 2.81
CA SER A 130 1.62 -23.70 2.85
C SER A 130 2.35 -25.05 2.76
N ALA A 131 1.85 -26.09 3.45
CA ALA A 131 2.44 -27.44 3.39
C ALA A 131 2.44 -28.04 1.97
N GLU A 132 1.66 -27.47 1.04
CA GLU A 132 1.64 -27.87 -0.36
C GLU A 132 2.84 -27.33 -1.16
N ASP A 133 3.41 -26.18 -0.76
CA ASP A 133 4.55 -25.56 -1.45
C ASP A 133 5.79 -26.45 -1.36
N SER A 134 6.08 -26.99 -0.16
CA SER A 134 7.19 -27.93 0.08
C SER A 134 6.99 -29.29 -0.61
N ALA A 135 5.75 -29.70 -0.85
CA ALA A 135 5.43 -30.93 -1.58
C ALA A 135 5.44 -30.75 -3.11
N SER A 136 5.37 -29.51 -3.62
CA SER A 136 5.43 -29.20 -5.05
C SER A 136 6.87 -28.99 -5.55
N GLU A 137 7.74 -28.37 -4.74
CA GLU A 137 9.18 -28.27 -5.03
C GLU A 137 9.86 -29.64 -5.09
N GLY A 138 9.43 -30.60 -4.25
CA GLY A 138 9.89 -32.00 -4.28
C GLY A 138 9.41 -32.79 -5.50
N ARG A 139 8.33 -32.38 -6.17
CA ARG A 139 7.80 -33.06 -7.36
C ARG A 139 8.43 -32.59 -8.67
N HIS A 140 8.87 -31.33 -8.73
CA HIS A 140 9.61 -30.82 -9.89
C HIS A 140 11.06 -31.32 -9.94
N THR A 141 11.65 -31.63 -8.78
CA THR A 141 13.01 -32.19 -8.68
C THR A 141 13.08 -33.70 -8.98
N MET A 142 11.98 -34.44 -8.87
CA MET A 142 11.93 -35.89 -9.21
C MET A 142 11.64 -36.21 -10.68
N LEU A 143 11.26 -35.24 -11.51
CA LEU A 143 10.99 -35.45 -12.95
C LEU A 143 12.16 -35.07 -13.87
N GLN A 144 13.33 -34.77 -13.29
CA GLN A 144 14.58 -34.49 -14.03
C GLN A 144 15.69 -35.53 -13.78
N GLY A 145 15.36 -36.68 -13.16
CA GLY A 145 16.27 -37.80 -12.91
C GLY A 145 16.05 -38.96 -13.86
#